data_AF-A0A962L3R1-F1
#
_entry.id   AF-A0A962L3R1-F1
#
_cell.length_a   1.000
_cell.length_b   1.000
_cell.length_c   1.000
_cell.angle_alpha   90.00
_cell.angle_beta   90.00
_cell.angle_gamma   90.00
#
_symmetry.space_group_name_H-M   'P 1'
#
loop_
_entity.id
_entity.type
_entity.pdbx_description
1 polymer ?
#
loop_
_entity_poly.entity_id
_entity_poly.type
_entity_poly.pdbx_seq_one_letter_code
_entity_poly.pdbx_strand_id
1 'polypeptide(L)' 'RGKEFIRLRGVVGPTDVSIQNVVSSNLIANAEIIYSGTGETAQANTAGWLARFFMGAIWPF' A
#
# COMPACT_ATOMS: atom_id res chain seq x y z
N ARG A 1 0.95 7.12 12.20
CA ARG A 1 0.05 7.57 11.11
C ARG A 1 0.56 6.96 9.81
N GLY A 2 -0.08 5.89 9.32
CA GLY A 2 0.30 5.23 8.07
C GLY A 2 0.02 6.12 6.86
N LYS A 3 0.78 5.95 5.79
CA LYS A 3 0.48 6.56 4.49
C LYS A 3 -0.41 5.60 3.72
N GLU A 4 -1.57 6.07 3.32
CA GLU A 4 -2.50 5.34 2.44
C GLU A 4 -2.31 5.87 1.02
N PHE A 5 -2.30 4.96 0.06
CA PHE A 5 -2.12 5.24 -1.36
C PHE A 5 -3.16 4.45 -2.14
N ILE A 6 -3.92 5.17 -2.96
CA ILE A 6 -4.81 4.58 -3.96
C ILE A 6 -4.07 4.66 -5.30
N ARG A 7 -3.98 3.52 -5.99
CA ARG A 7 -3.47 3.44 -7.37
C ARG A 7 -4.60 3.04 -8.30
N LEU A 8 -4.71 3.74 -9.42
CA LEU A 8 -5.65 3.47 -10.49
C LEU A 8 -4.87 3.07 -11.74
N ARG A 9 -5.31 2.01 -12.42
CA ARG A 9 -4.80 1.60 -13.75
C ARG A 9 -5.97 1.32 -14.68
N GLY A 10 -5.80 1.55 -15.97
CA GLY A 10 -6.80 1.22 -16.99
C GLY A 10 -6.33 1.62 -18.39
N VAL A 11 -7.19 1.42 -19.39
CA VAL A 11 -6.95 1.81 -20.79
C VAL A 11 -7.93 2.90 -21.17
N VAL A 12 -7.44 3.95 -21.83
CA VAL A 12 -8.24 5.08 -22.32
C VAL A 12 -7.99 5.24 -23.81
N GLY A 13 -9.07 5.39 -24.59
CA GLY A 13 -9.00 5.65 -26.03
C GLY A 13 -8.68 7.13 -26.31
N PRO A 14 -8.07 7.46 -27.47
CA PRO A 14 -7.78 8.86 -27.83
C PRO A 14 -9.02 9.75 -27.92
N THR A 15 -10.19 9.19 -28.27
CA THR A 15 -11.46 9.91 -28.38
C THR A 15 -12.12 10.19 -27.02
N ASP A 16 -11.68 9.50 -25.97
CA ASP A 16 -12.26 9.60 -24.63
C ASP A 16 -11.63 10.75 -23.81
N VAL A 17 -10.55 11.34 -24.33
CA VAL A 17 -9.87 12.49 -23.75
C VAL A 17 -10.53 13.78 -24.26
N SER A 18 -11.12 14.55 -23.35
CA SER A 18 -11.72 15.83 -23.72
C SER A 18 -10.68 16.84 -24.19
N ILE A 19 -11.13 17.90 -24.86
CA ILE A 19 -10.25 19.02 -25.27
C ILE A 19 -9.57 19.72 -24.09
N GLN A 20 -10.10 19.53 -22.87
CA GLN A 20 -9.53 20.03 -21.62
C GLN A 20 -8.58 19.02 -20.95
N ASN A 21 -8.20 17.94 -21.63
CA ASN A 21 -7.41 16.84 -21.10
C ASN A 21 -8.05 16.19 -19.86
N VAL A 22 -9.38 16.04 -19.90
CA VAL A 22 -10.16 15.38 -18.84
C VAL A 22 -10.74 14.09 -19.40
N VAL A 23 -10.67 13.02 -18.60
CA VAL A 23 -11.24 11.72 -18.93
C VAL A 23 -12.27 11.38 -17.86
N SER A 24 -13.49 11.03 -18.27
CA SER A 24 -14.52 10.59 -17.34
C SER A 24 -14.26 9.15 -16.89
N SER A 25 -14.42 8.87 -15.59
CA SER A 25 -14.06 7.56 -15.01
C SER A 25 -14.81 6.37 -15.64
N ASN A 26 -16.02 6.60 -16.18
CA ASN A 26 -16.81 5.57 -16.86
C ASN A 26 -16.27 5.20 -18.26
N LEU A 27 -15.34 5.99 -18.81
CA LEU A 27 -14.69 5.73 -20.10
C LEU A 27 -13.36 4.97 -19.95
N ILE A 28 -12.97 4.63 -18.72
CA ILE A 28 -11.74 3.87 -18.45
C ILE A 28 -12.05 2.38 -18.60
N ALA A 29 -11.56 1.76 -19.68
CA ALA A 29 -11.72 0.33 -19.91
C ALA A 29 -10.80 -0.49 -18.99
N ASN A 30 -11.31 -1.63 -18.52
CA ASN A 30 -10.59 -2.55 -17.62
C ASN A 30 -9.95 -1.83 -16.42
N ALA A 31 -10.70 -0.90 -15.81
CA ALA A 31 -10.22 -0.13 -14.68
C ALA A 31 -9.92 -1.05 -13.47
N GLU A 32 -8.73 -0.91 -12.91
CA GLU A 32 -8.25 -1.63 -11.74
C GLU A 32 -7.89 -0.63 -10.65
N ILE A 33 -8.40 -0.87 -9.43
CA ILE A 33 -8.21 0.01 -8.28
C ILE A 33 -7.49 -0.77 -7.19
N ILE A 34 -6.33 -0.29 -6.77
CA ILE A 34 -5.51 -0.91 -5.74
C ILE A 34 -5.42 0.03 -4.55
N TYR A 35 -5.83 -0.48 -3.39
CA TYR A 35 -5.65 0.17 -2.10
C TYR A 35 -4.38 -0.38 -1.46
N SER A 36 -3.41 0.49 -1.17
CA SER A 36 -2.18 0.11 -0.48
C SER A 36 -1.92 1.07 0.68
N GLY A 37 -1.51 0.55 1.83
CA GLY A 37 -1.21 1.36 2.99
C GLY A 37 -0.01 0.80 3.73
N THR A 38 0.90 1.67 4.19
CA THR A 38 1.94 1.28 5.14
C THR A 38 1.33 1.29 6.55
N GLY A 39 0.41 0.36 6.82
CA GLY A 39 -0.13 0.08 8.14
C GLY A 39 0.79 -0.85 8.94
N GLU A 40 0.76 -0.74 10.27
CA GLU A 40 1.68 -1.24 11.32
C GLU A 40 1.97 -2.76 11.39
N THR A 41 2.02 -3.49 10.28
CA THR A 41 2.32 -4.94 10.25
C THR A 41 3.82 -5.27 10.25
N ALA A 42 4.70 -4.26 10.21
CA ALA A 42 6.14 -4.48 10.31
C ALA A 42 6.71 -4.32 11.73
N GLN A 43 6.01 -3.63 12.64
CA GLN A 43 6.52 -3.38 14.00
C GLN A 43 6.17 -4.50 15.00
N ALA A 44 5.11 -5.27 14.76
CA ALA A 44 4.72 -6.37 15.64
C ALA A 44 5.72 -7.55 15.64
N ASN A 45 6.54 -7.68 14.59
CA ASN A 45 7.51 -8.78 14.46
C ASN A 45 8.91 -8.46 15.01
N THR A 46 9.14 -7.24 15.50
CA THR A 46 10.42 -6.94 16.14
C THR A 46 10.31 -7.27 17.63
N ALA A 47 10.99 -8.33 18.06
CA ALA A 47 11.13 -8.65 19.48
C ALA A 47 11.59 -7.40 20.26
N GLY A 48 10.71 -6.92 21.15
CA GLY A 48 10.98 -5.74 21.97
C GLY A 48 12.22 -5.92 22.85
N TRP A 49 12.73 -4.83 23.40
CA TRP A 49 13.93 -4.85 24.26
C TRP A 49 13.81 -5.86 25.42
N LEU A 50 12.62 -6.02 25.99
CA LEU A 50 12.36 -6.96 27.08
C LEU A 50 12.42 -8.42 26.61
N ALA A 51 11.90 -8.73 25.41
CA ALA A 51 12.00 -10.06 24.83
C ALA A 51 13.47 -10.45 24.57
N ARG A 52 14.31 -9.50 24.12
CA ARG A 52 15.76 -9.71 23.99
C ARG A 52 16.47 -9.92 25.34
N PHE A 53 16.06 -9.19 26.39
CA PHE A 53 16.61 -9.34 27.73
C PHE A 53 16.38 -10.74 28.29
N PHE A 54 15.14 -11.25 28.19
CA PHE A 54 14.86 -12.62 28.63
C PHE A 54 15.56 -13.63 27.73
N MET A 55 15.42 -13.59 26.40
CA MET A 55 16.09 -14.55 25.50
C MET A 55 17.61 -14.64 25.70
N GLY A 56 18.30 -13.52 25.99
CA GLY A 56 19.74 -13.52 26.29
C GLY A 56 20.09 -14.00 27.71
N ALA A 57 19.18 -13.83 28.67
CA ALA A 57 19.39 -14.26 30.06
C ALA A 57 19.10 -15.76 30.29
N ILE A 58 18.24 -16.38 29.47
CA ILE A 58 17.89 -17.82 29.57
C ILE A 58 18.67 -18.71 28.60
N TRP A 59 19.72 -18.23 27.92
CA TRP A 59 20.57 -19.05 27.05
C TRP A 59 21.96 -19.34 27.64
N PRO A 60 22.12 -20.35 28.51
CA PRO A 60 23.35 -21.11 28.60
C PRO A 60 23.32 -22.25 27.56
N PHE A 61 24.44 -22.50 26.88
CA PHE A 61 24.75 -23.56 25.89
C PHE A 61 24.08 -23.50 24.51
#